data_AF-A0A257XCT9-F1
#
_entry.id   AF-A0A257XCT9-F1
#
_cell.length_a   1.000
_cell.length_b   1.000
_cell.length_c   1.000
_cell.angle_alpha   90.00
_cell.angle_beta   90.00
_cell.angle_gamma   90.00
#
_symmetry.space_group_name_H-M   'P 1'
#
loop_
_entity.id
_entity.type
_entity.pdbx_description
1 polymer ?
#
loop_
_entity_poly.entity_id
_entity_poly.type
_entity_poly.pdbx_seq_one_letter_code
_entity_poly.pdbx_strand_id
1 'polypeptide(L)'
;MIALTCAFAAGGAGAQEPAPAAATPSAVPKAVLELFTSQGCASCPPADALLTELAADPQMIALTLAVDYWDYVGWKDTLAKHGHSVRQRAYAEQRGDRMIYTPQMVVDGIAPAKGSDKMAVEKAVRRAHDAGSTLLVPVALRRSGENLVVDVAAGVDPG
;
A
#
# COMPACT_ATOMS: atom_id res chain seq x y z
N MET A 1 49.18 62.50 2.22
CA MET A 1 49.21 61.21 2.93
C MET A 1 48.27 60.25 2.23
N ILE A 2 48.78 59.05 1.98
CA ILE A 2 48.26 57.97 1.16
C ILE A 2 47.26 57.13 1.97
N ALA A 3 46.14 56.71 1.37
CA ALA A 3 45.43 55.45 1.67
C ALA A 3 44.30 55.30 0.63
N LEU A 4 44.52 54.58 -0.47
CA LEU A 4 44.40 53.12 -0.63
C LEU A 4 42.92 52.64 -0.64
N THR A 5 42.45 52.37 -1.86
CA THR A 5 41.27 51.60 -2.26
C THR A 5 41.16 50.23 -1.58
N CYS A 6 39.92 49.76 -1.37
CA CYS A 6 39.56 48.34 -1.50
C CYS A 6 38.13 48.22 -2.05
N ALA A 7 38.03 47.74 -3.29
CA ALA A 7 36.79 47.30 -3.91
C ALA A 7 36.41 45.92 -3.37
N PHE A 8 35.14 45.73 -2.99
CA PHE A 8 34.58 44.40 -2.72
C PHE A 8 33.85 43.92 -3.98
N ALA A 9 34.44 42.95 -4.66
CA ALA A 9 33.76 42.09 -5.61
C ALA A 9 33.79 40.67 -5.06
N ALA A 10 32.62 40.09 -4.80
CA ALA A 10 32.44 38.66 -4.62
C ALA A 10 31.02 38.29 -5.08
N GLY A 11 30.82 38.26 -6.40
CA GLY A 11 29.69 37.58 -7.01
C GLY A 11 29.90 36.08 -6.84
N GLY A 12 29.34 35.51 -5.78
CA GLY A 12 29.25 34.07 -5.61
C GLY A 12 28.26 33.52 -6.62
N ALA A 13 28.76 32.80 -7.63
CA ALA A 13 27.94 31.92 -8.44
C ALA A 13 27.37 30.83 -7.53
N GLY A 14 26.12 31.02 -7.09
CA GLY A 14 25.36 29.98 -6.41
C GLY A 14 25.27 28.79 -7.36
N ALA A 15 25.90 27.68 -6.99
CA ALA A 15 25.65 26.40 -7.61
C ALA A 15 24.16 26.09 -7.42
N GLN A 16 23.39 26.24 -8.49
CA GLN A 16 22.00 25.84 -8.52
C GLN A 16 21.99 24.32 -8.39
N GLU A 17 21.62 23.82 -7.22
CA GLU A 17 21.39 22.40 -6.99
C GLU A 17 20.42 21.93 -8.09
N PRO A 18 20.76 20.87 -8.84
CA PRO A 18 19.87 20.35 -9.86
C PRO A 18 18.55 19.98 -9.17
N ALA A 19 17.47 20.60 -9.63
CA ALA A 19 16.13 20.26 -9.18
C ALA A 19 15.97 18.73 -9.28
N PRO A 20 15.43 18.06 -8.24
CA PRO A 20 15.29 16.62 -8.25
C PRO A 20 14.53 16.22 -9.52
N ALA A 21 15.13 15.31 -10.29
CA ALA A 21 14.49 14.71 -11.45
C ALA A 21 13.08 14.29 -11.05
N ALA A 22 12.08 14.89 -11.70
CA ALA A 22 10.68 14.60 -11.44
C ALA A 22 10.50 13.08 -11.58
N ALA A 23 10.23 12.42 -10.44
CA ALA A 23 9.78 11.06 -10.44
C ALA A 23 8.59 10.97 -11.40
N THR A 24 8.61 10.01 -12.31
CA THR A 24 7.46 9.69 -13.16
C THR A 24 6.22 9.71 -12.28
N PRO A 25 5.13 10.44 -12.64
CA PRO A 25 3.96 10.49 -11.79
C PRO A 25 3.52 9.05 -11.52
N SER A 26 3.64 8.64 -10.25
CA SER A 26 3.14 7.35 -9.80
C SER A 26 1.67 7.31 -10.17
N ALA A 27 1.25 6.28 -10.92
CA ALA A 27 -0.13 6.17 -11.34
C ALA A 27 -1.01 6.20 -10.09
N VAL A 28 -2.02 7.08 -10.06
CA VAL A 28 -2.91 7.21 -8.91
C VAL A 28 -3.50 5.83 -8.62
N PRO A 29 -3.29 5.28 -7.40
CA PRO A 29 -3.78 3.96 -7.08
C PRO A 29 -5.31 3.92 -7.17
N LYS A 30 -5.83 2.82 -7.71
CA LYS A 30 -7.27 2.54 -7.83
C LYS A 30 -7.81 1.80 -6.62
N ALA A 31 -7.00 0.95 -6.00
CA ALA A 31 -7.36 0.16 -4.84
C ALA A 31 -6.14 -0.39 -4.11
N VAL A 32 -6.28 -0.60 -2.80
CA VAL A 32 -5.40 -1.40 -1.96
C VAL A 32 -6.04 -2.77 -1.77
N LEU A 33 -5.31 -3.83 -2.15
CA LEU A 33 -5.73 -5.21 -2.08
C LEU A 33 -4.91 -5.94 -1.00
N GLU A 34 -5.53 -6.27 0.12
CA GLU A 34 -4.89 -7.00 1.21
C GLU A 34 -5.35 -8.46 1.21
N LEU A 35 -4.49 -9.37 0.76
CA LEU A 35 -4.75 -10.81 0.76
C LEU A 35 -4.23 -11.46 2.03
N PHE A 36 -5.14 -12.00 2.84
CA PHE A 36 -4.82 -12.89 3.94
C PHE A 36 -4.76 -14.33 3.43
N THR A 37 -3.56 -14.92 3.50
CA THR A 37 -3.21 -16.22 2.90
C THR A 37 -2.31 -17.03 3.86
N SER A 38 -1.98 -18.27 3.52
CA SER A 38 -0.94 -19.05 4.21
C SER A 38 -0.46 -20.20 3.31
N GLN A 39 0.82 -20.54 3.37
CA GLN A 39 1.36 -21.75 2.75
C GLN A 39 0.70 -23.04 3.28
N GLY A 40 0.23 -23.03 4.53
CA GLY A 40 -0.50 -24.15 5.14
C GLY A 40 -1.95 -24.27 4.68
N CYS A 41 -2.48 -23.28 3.94
CA CYS A 41 -3.84 -23.24 3.47
C CYS A 41 -3.95 -23.83 2.05
N ALA A 42 -4.49 -25.05 1.93
CA ALA A 42 -4.61 -25.75 0.64
C ALA A 42 -5.48 -25.03 -0.40
N SER A 43 -6.44 -24.20 0.04
CA SER A 43 -7.34 -23.44 -0.84
C SER A 43 -6.78 -22.07 -1.26
N CYS A 44 -5.61 -21.68 -0.75
CA CYS A 44 -5.01 -20.36 -0.98
C CYS A 44 -4.24 -20.18 -2.30
N PRO A 45 -3.60 -21.19 -2.92
CA PRO A 45 -2.81 -20.98 -4.14
C PRO A 45 -3.54 -20.26 -5.29
N PRO A 46 -4.85 -20.50 -5.56
CA PRO A 46 -5.57 -19.74 -6.57
C PRO A 46 -5.71 -18.24 -6.25
N ALA A 47 -5.79 -17.87 -4.98
CA ALA A 47 -5.84 -16.47 -4.56
C ALA A 47 -4.49 -15.78 -4.67
N ASP A 48 -3.40 -16.48 -4.33
CA ASP A 48 -2.04 -15.96 -4.47
C ASP A 48 -1.70 -15.69 -5.96
N ALA A 49 -2.11 -16.61 -6.84
CA ALA A 49 -2.01 -16.43 -8.29
C ALA A 49 -2.82 -15.22 -8.78
N LEU A 50 -4.08 -15.09 -8.34
CA LEU A 50 -4.92 -13.95 -8.71
C LEU A 50 -4.32 -12.62 -8.23
N LEU A 51 -3.82 -12.54 -7.00
CA LEU A 51 -3.18 -11.30 -6.52
C LEU A 51 -1.93 -10.96 -7.35
N THR A 52 -1.16 -11.96 -7.78
CA THR A 52 -0.01 -11.76 -8.68
C THR A 52 -0.45 -11.18 -10.02
N GLU A 53 -1.55 -11.66 -10.60
CA GLU A 53 -2.14 -11.10 -11.82
C GLU A 53 -2.57 -9.64 -11.62
N LEU A 54 -3.26 -9.34 -10.51
CA LEU A 54 -3.74 -8.00 -10.19
C LEU A 54 -2.59 -7.02 -9.90
N ALA A 55 -1.50 -7.50 -9.30
CA ALA A 55 -0.29 -6.71 -9.02
C ALA A 55 0.46 -6.27 -10.29
N ALA A 56 0.15 -6.85 -11.46
CA ALA A 56 0.68 -6.39 -12.74
C ALA A 56 0.08 -5.04 -13.18
N ASP A 57 -1.08 -4.65 -12.65
CA ASP A 57 -1.62 -3.29 -12.82
C ASP A 57 -0.91 -2.34 -11.83
N PRO A 58 -0.14 -1.35 -12.31
CA PRO A 58 0.59 -0.41 -11.43
C PRO A 58 -0.34 0.48 -10.60
N GLN A 59 -1.64 0.49 -10.86
CA GLN A 59 -2.63 1.20 -10.07
C GLN A 59 -3.17 0.35 -8.90
N MET A 60 -2.80 -0.92 -8.79
CA MET A 60 -3.19 -1.77 -7.67
C MET A 60 -2.07 -1.83 -6.64
N ILE A 61 -2.37 -1.49 -5.39
CA ILE A 61 -1.47 -1.73 -4.27
C ILE A 61 -1.77 -3.12 -3.71
N ALA A 62 -1.03 -4.12 -4.16
CA ALA A 62 -1.23 -5.51 -3.75
C ALA A 62 -0.32 -5.88 -2.55
N LEU A 63 -0.94 -6.36 -1.47
CA LEU A 63 -0.26 -6.79 -0.24
C LEU A 63 -0.61 -8.23 0.09
N THR A 64 0.41 -9.08 0.25
CA THR A 64 0.25 -10.44 0.77
C THR A 64 0.53 -10.44 2.27
N LEU A 65 -0.44 -10.89 3.05
CA LEU A 65 -0.41 -10.91 4.52
C LEU A 65 -0.58 -12.36 5.01
N ALA A 66 0.54 -13.08 5.08
CA ALA A 66 0.53 -14.47 5.53
C ALA A 66 0.14 -14.58 7.02
N VAL A 67 -0.89 -15.36 7.32
CA VAL A 67 -1.43 -15.53 8.68
C VAL A 67 -0.85 -16.76 9.37
N ASP A 68 -0.72 -16.68 10.69
CA ASP A 68 -0.05 -17.71 11.51
C ASP A 68 -0.99 -18.81 12.02
N TYR A 69 -2.31 -18.62 11.94
CA TYR A 69 -3.26 -19.57 12.52
C TYR A 69 -3.39 -20.87 11.73
N TRP A 70 -2.63 -21.07 10.66
CA TRP A 70 -2.48 -22.37 9.97
C TRP A 70 -1.27 -23.17 10.45
N ASP A 71 -0.33 -22.59 11.19
CA ASP A 71 0.93 -23.25 11.57
C ASP A 71 0.72 -24.52 12.42
N TYR A 72 -0.46 -24.70 13.01
CA TYR A 72 -0.83 -25.90 13.76
C TYR A 72 -0.88 -27.17 12.90
N VAL A 73 -0.97 -27.06 11.56
CA VAL A 73 -1.06 -28.23 10.65
C VAL A 73 0.28 -28.95 10.44
N GLY A 74 1.35 -28.50 11.10
CA GLY A 74 2.69 -29.13 11.07
C GLY A 74 3.64 -28.54 10.03
N TRP A 75 3.13 -27.76 9.07
CA TRP A 75 3.93 -26.89 8.22
C TRP A 75 3.82 -25.45 8.72
N LYS A 76 4.95 -24.90 9.18
CA LYS A 76 5.02 -23.51 9.63
C LYS A 76 5.34 -22.60 8.45
N ASP A 77 4.45 -21.65 8.16
CA ASP A 77 4.68 -20.67 7.10
C ASP A 77 5.74 -19.64 7.55
N THR A 78 6.86 -19.57 6.84
CA THR A 78 7.99 -18.69 7.19
C THR A 78 7.72 -17.21 6.93
N LEU A 79 6.69 -16.89 6.15
CA LEU A 79 6.25 -15.52 5.88
C LEU A 79 5.14 -15.08 6.84
N ALA A 80 4.56 -16.02 7.58
CA ALA A 80 3.47 -15.71 8.49
C ALA A 80 3.93 -14.84 9.67
N LYS A 81 3.06 -13.89 10.04
CA LYS A 81 3.26 -13.03 11.21
C LYS A 81 1.97 -12.95 12.00
N HIS A 82 2.06 -13.03 13.33
CA HIS A 82 0.91 -12.87 14.22
C HIS A 82 0.17 -11.54 13.99
N GLY A 83 0.90 -10.47 13.69
CA GLY A 83 0.32 -9.17 13.36
C GLY A 83 -0.63 -9.19 12.16
N HIS A 84 -0.44 -10.09 11.19
CA HIS A 84 -1.36 -10.24 10.06
C HIS A 84 -2.68 -10.87 10.51
N SER A 85 -2.62 -11.92 11.35
CA SER A 85 -3.82 -12.52 11.94
C SER A 85 -4.58 -11.54 12.83
N VAL A 86 -3.87 -10.71 13.61
CA VAL A 86 -4.47 -9.63 14.40
C VAL A 86 -5.16 -8.61 13.50
N ARG A 87 -4.50 -8.18 12.41
CA ARG A 87 -5.09 -7.26 11.43
C ARG A 87 -6.36 -7.82 10.79
N GLN A 88 -6.36 -9.10 10.44
CA GLN A 88 -7.54 -9.76 9.89
C GLN A 88 -8.70 -9.82 10.90
N ARG A 89 -8.40 -10.13 12.17
CA ARG A 89 -9.41 -10.12 13.24
C ARG A 89 -9.97 -8.73 13.46
N ALA A 90 -9.15 -7.69 13.43
CA ALA A 90 -9.63 -6.31 13.54
C ALA A 90 -10.62 -5.96 12.42
N TYR A 91 -10.36 -6.39 11.17
CA TYR A 91 -11.33 -6.23 10.08
C TYR A 91 -12.63 -7.01 10.32
N ALA A 92 -12.54 -8.24 10.82
CA ALA A 92 -13.71 -9.04 11.16
C ALA A 92 -14.54 -8.38 12.27
N GLU A 93 -13.90 -7.90 13.34
CA GLU A 93 -14.54 -7.21 14.46
C GLU A 93 -15.26 -5.93 14.02
N GLN A 94 -14.61 -5.10 13.19
CA GLN A 94 -15.22 -3.87 12.66
C GLN A 94 -16.46 -4.13 11.81
N ARG A 95 -16.52 -5.27 11.11
CA ARG A 95 -17.68 -5.67 10.29
C ARG A 95 -18.73 -6.48 11.07
N GLY A 96 -18.44 -6.87 12.32
CA GLY A 96 -19.29 -7.78 13.08
C GLY A 96 -19.25 -9.23 12.58
N ASP A 97 -18.21 -9.62 11.86
CA ASP A 97 -18.00 -11.00 11.39
C ASP A 97 -17.72 -11.91 12.59
N ARG A 98 -18.24 -13.14 12.55
CA ARG A 98 -18.05 -14.11 13.64
C ARG A 98 -16.74 -14.88 13.56
N MET A 99 -16.06 -14.83 12.42
CA MET A 99 -14.86 -15.61 12.13
C MET A 99 -14.03 -14.99 11.02
N ILE A 100 -12.72 -15.25 11.06
CA ILE A 100 -11.78 -14.99 9.97
C ILE A 100 -11.60 -16.26 9.12
N TYR A 101 -11.15 -16.11 7.87
CA TYR A 101 -10.94 -17.23 6.95
C TYR A 101 -9.84 -16.93 5.93
N THR A 102 -9.28 -17.96 5.30
CA THR A 102 -8.40 -17.80 4.14
C THR A 102 -8.87 -18.66 2.96
N PRO A 103 -8.62 -18.24 1.71
CA PRO A 103 -8.07 -16.93 1.34
C PRO A 103 -9.14 -15.83 1.43
N GLN A 104 -8.85 -14.77 2.18
CA GLN A 104 -9.69 -13.58 2.27
C GLN A 104 -8.95 -12.39 1.67
N MET A 105 -9.60 -11.65 0.79
CA MET A 105 -9.12 -10.35 0.35
C MET A 105 -9.94 -9.26 1.03
N VAL A 106 -9.28 -8.21 1.51
CA VAL A 106 -9.93 -6.98 1.97
C VAL A 106 -9.49 -5.85 1.05
N VAL A 107 -10.45 -5.16 0.46
CA VAL A 107 -10.23 -4.07 -0.50
C VAL A 107 -10.49 -2.73 0.18
N ASP A 108 -9.50 -1.83 0.10
CA ASP A 108 -9.47 -0.49 0.71
C ASP A 108 -9.84 -0.50 2.20
N GLY A 109 -9.53 -1.60 2.90
CA GLY A 109 -9.86 -1.79 4.31
C GLY A 109 -11.34 -1.98 4.63
N ILE A 110 -12.24 -1.96 3.64
CA ILE A 110 -13.70 -1.94 3.87
C ILE A 110 -14.42 -3.15 3.29
N ALA A 111 -14.06 -3.58 2.07
CA ALA A 111 -14.84 -4.56 1.33
C ALA A 111 -14.18 -5.95 1.35
N PRO A 112 -14.76 -6.96 2.03
CA PRO A 112 -14.24 -8.31 2.01
C PRO A 112 -14.65 -9.06 0.72
N ALA A 113 -13.78 -9.96 0.26
CA ALA A 113 -14.04 -10.88 -0.82
C ALA A 113 -13.39 -12.26 -0.55
N LYS A 114 -13.91 -13.30 -1.21
CA LYS A 114 -13.20 -14.57 -1.33
C LYS A 114 -12.00 -14.34 -2.26
N GLY A 115 -10.79 -14.45 -1.73
CA GLY A 115 -9.57 -14.02 -2.44
C GLY A 115 -9.26 -14.81 -3.72
N SER A 116 -9.85 -16.00 -3.89
CA SER A 116 -9.71 -16.83 -5.08
C SER A 116 -10.81 -16.62 -6.14
N ASP A 117 -11.76 -15.72 -5.90
CA ASP A 117 -12.86 -15.42 -6.81
C ASP A 117 -12.67 -14.03 -7.43
N LYS A 118 -12.20 -14.00 -8.68
CA LYS A 118 -11.92 -12.77 -9.42
C LYS A 118 -13.14 -11.86 -9.53
N MET A 119 -14.31 -12.41 -9.81
CA MET A 119 -15.54 -11.61 -9.90
C MET A 119 -15.92 -11.00 -8.56
N ALA A 120 -15.72 -11.74 -7.46
CA ALA A 120 -15.95 -11.23 -6.12
C ALA A 120 -14.99 -10.09 -5.75
N VAL A 121 -13.69 -10.24 -6.09
CA VAL A 121 -12.67 -9.20 -5.86
C VAL A 121 -12.98 -7.94 -6.68
N GLU A 122 -13.25 -8.07 -7.97
CA GLU A 122 -13.61 -6.92 -8.82
C GLU A 122 -14.89 -6.22 -8.33
N LYS A 123 -15.85 -6.98 -7.82
CA LYS A 123 -17.05 -6.42 -7.19
C LYS A 123 -16.73 -5.68 -5.89
N ALA A 124 -15.78 -6.17 -5.09
CA ALA A 124 -15.32 -5.50 -3.88
C ALA A 124 -14.61 -4.18 -4.20
N VAL A 125 -13.76 -4.15 -5.24
CA VAL A 125 -13.13 -2.90 -5.75
C VAL A 125 -14.19 -1.88 -6.14
N ARG A 126 -15.19 -2.27 -6.95
CA ARG A 126 -16.28 -1.35 -7.33
C ARG A 126 -17.04 -0.82 -6.12
N ARG A 127 -17.40 -1.70 -5.18
CA ARG A 127 -18.10 -1.30 -3.94
C ARG A 127 -17.28 -0.34 -3.08
N ALA A 128 -15.98 -0.55 -2.98
CA ALA A 128 -15.11 0.32 -2.19
C ALA A 128 -15.04 1.73 -2.79
N HIS A 129 -14.97 1.81 -4.12
CA HIS A 129 -15.08 3.06 -4.87
C HIS A 129 -16.44 3.75 -4.69
N ASP A 130 -17.54 3.02 -4.86
CA ASP A 130 -18.90 3.57 -4.77
C ASP A 130 -19.25 4.06 -3.36
N ALA A 131 -18.63 3.50 -2.32
CA ALA A 131 -18.81 3.91 -0.93
C ALA A 131 -18.09 5.24 -0.59
N GLY A 132 -17.60 5.99 -1.59
CA GLY A 132 -16.94 7.29 -1.39
C GLY A 132 -15.61 7.18 -0.64
N SER A 133 -15.02 5.98 -0.57
CA SER A 133 -13.88 5.66 0.30
C SER A 133 -12.55 5.55 -0.42
N THR A 134 -12.48 5.81 -1.72
CA THR A 134 -11.24 5.58 -2.47
C THR A 134 -10.22 6.67 -2.21
N LEU A 135 -9.23 6.33 -1.39
CA LEU A 135 -7.88 6.90 -1.37
C LEU A 135 -7.85 8.43 -1.49
N LEU A 136 -8.78 9.08 -0.77
CA LEU A 136 -9.06 10.52 -0.83
C LEU A 136 -7.90 11.38 -0.35
N VAL A 137 -7.00 10.78 0.43
CA VAL A 137 -5.80 11.42 0.93
C VAL A 137 -4.66 11.06 -0.02
N PRO A 138 -4.12 12.03 -0.79
CA PRO A 138 -2.98 11.76 -1.66
C PRO A 138 -1.76 11.41 -0.80
N VAL A 139 -1.17 10.25 -1.07
CA VAL A 139 0.08 9.81 -0.45
C VAL A 139 1.10 9.60 -1.54
N ALA A 140 2.25 10.27 -1.41
CA ALA A 140 3.40 10.09 -2.28
C ALA A 140 4.59 9.57 -1.49
N LEU A 141 5.36 8.68 -2.11
CA LEU A 141 6.61 8.17 -1.56
C LEU A 141 7.75 8.61 -2.46
N ARG A 142 8.80 9.17 -1.87
CA ARG A 142 10.03 9.52 -2.58
C ARG A 142 11.24 9.15 -1.74
N ARG A 143 12.28 8.65 -2.39
CA ARG A 143 13.56 8.37 -1.73
C ARG A 143 14.42 9.64 -1.75
N SER A 144 14.96 10.03 -0.59
CA SER A 144 15.85 11.17 -0.40
C SER A 144 17.14 10.69 0.27
N GLY A 145 18.11 10.27 -0.55
CA GLY A 145 19.31 9.59 -0.06
C GLY A 145 18.99 8.23 0.58
N GLU A 146 19.35 8.06 1.85
CA GLU A 146 19.02 6.87 2.64
C GLU A 146 17.62 6.92 3.26
N ASN A 147 16.95 8.08 3.21
CA ASN A 147 15.64 8.26 3.80
C ASN A 147 14.53 7.96 2.79
N LEU A 148 13.42 7.41 3.29
CA LEU A 148 12.15 7.36 2.60
C LEU A 148 11.28 8.51 3.12
N VAL A 149 10.89 9.43 2.25
CA VAL A 149 9.98 10.52 2.57
C VAL A 149 8.58 10.13 2.13
N VAL A 150 7.64 10.24 3.05
CA VAL A 150 6.22 10.00 2.80
C VAL A 150 5.51 11.34 2.92
N ASP A 151 5.05 11.85 1.78
CA ASP A 151 4.30 13.09 1.69
C ASP A 151 2.81 12.76 1.74
N VAL A 152 2.10 13.28 2.75
CA VAL A 152 0.65 13.10 2.93
C VAL A 152 -0.01 14.45 2.77
N ALA A 153 -0.76 14.63 1.68
CA ALA A 153 -1.47 15.88 1.41
C ALA A 153 -2.83 15.92 2.14
N ALA A 154 -3.47 17.09 2.15
CA ALA A 154 -4.85 17.19 2.61
C ALA A 154 -5.76 16.29 1.76
N GLY A 155 -6.70 15.62 2.42
CA GLY A 155 -7.71 14.82 1.72
C GLY A 155 -8.68 15.69 0.93
N VAL A 156 -9.21 15.14 -0.16
CA VAL A 156 -10.39 15.69 -0.84
C VAL A 156 -11.64 15.22 -0.10
N ASP A 157 -12.50 16.18 0.26
CA ASP A 157 -13.83 15.89 0.78
C ASP A 157 -14.73 15.39 -0.36
N PRO A 158 -15.26 14.17 -0.31
CA PRO A 158 -16.15 13.65 -1.34
C PRO A 158 -17.55 14.28 -1.30
N GLY A 159 -17.88 15.08 -0.26
CA GLY A 159 -19.17 15.77 -0.09
C GLY A 159 -20.08 15.14 0.94
#